data_AF-S3ZDJ1-F1
#
_entry.id   AF-S3ZDJ1-F1
#
_cell.length_a   1.000
_cell.length_b   1.000
_cell.length_c   1.000
_cell.angle_alpha   90.00
_cell.angle_beta   90.00
_cell.angle_gamma   90.00
#
_symmetry.space_group_name_H-M   'P 1'
#
loop_
_entity.id
_entity.type
_entity.pdbx_description
1 polymer ?
#
loop_
_entity_poly.entity_id
_entity_poly.type
_entity_poly.pdbx_seq_one_letter_code
_entity_poly.pdbx_strand_id
1 'polypeptide(L)'
;MLLPRLRLKGVLGRGALFGVLANFVPLVGMCVVTEHHDRETFLAVVSGLGLIAGGFLLLIGLFFWSACGSDVRRWRDLRTITGQTEGLTIMAPACVRAGVVGLLLFPGPYGLYHLVDGAAFGSWLYGS
;
A
#
# COMPACT_ATOMS: atom_id res chain seq x y z
N MET A 1 27.17 -13.59 -14.18
CA MET A 1 26.16 -12.97 -15.05
C MET A 1 25.41 -11.92 -14.25
N LEU A 2 25.62 -10.62 -14.53
CA LEU A 2 24.90 -9.52 -13.88
C LEU A 2 23.45 -9.50 -14.39
N LEU A 3 22.52 -10.08 -13.63
CA LEU A 3 21.09 -10.00 -13.91
C LEU A 3 20.63 -8.52 -13.93
N PRO A 4 19.57 -8.17 -14.69
CA PRO A 4 19.18 -6.78 -14.89
C PRO A 4 18.73 -6.16 -13.56
N ARG A 5 19.45 -5.11 -13.14
CA ARG A 5 19.16 -4.32 -11.94
C ARG A 5 17.70 -3.88 -11.93
N LEU A 6 17.00 -4.10 -10.81
CA LEU A 6 15.61 -3.68 -10.68
C LEU A 6 15.55 -2.16 -10.73
N ARG A 7 14.81 -1.60 -11.69
CA ARG A 7 14.63 -0.14 -11.79
C ARG A 7 13.53 0.32 -10.83
N LEU A 8 13.81 1.38 -10.09
CA LEU A 8 12.86 2.00 -9.15
C LEU A 8 11.51 2.30 -9.84
N LYS A 9 11.54 2.88 -11.06
CA LYS A 9 10.35 3.17 -11.87
C LYS A 9 9.45 1.94 -12.09
N GLY A 10 10.03 0.77 -12.31
CA GLY A 10 9.27 -0.47 -12.50
C GLY A 10 8.62 -0.97 -11.21
N VAL A 11 9.28 -0.76 -10.06
CA VAL A 11 8.75 -1.11 -8.74
C VAL A 11 7.61 -0.17 -8.36
N LEU A 12 7.82 1.14 -8.54
CA LEU A 12 6.81 2.17 -8.32
C LEU A 12 5.59 1.95 -9.22
N GLY A 13 5.79 1.67 -10.51
CA GLY A 13 4.67 1.44 -11.44
C GLY A 13 3.82 0.22 -11.06
N ARG A 14 4.43 -0.88 -10.62
CA ARG A 14 3.68 -2.05 -10.12
C ARG A 14 3.00 -1.77 -8.79
N GLY A 15 3.69 -1.12 -7.86
CA GLY A 15 3.10 -0.69 -6.60
C GLY A 15 1.91 0.23 -6.83
N ALA A 16 2.01 1.12 -7.82
CA ALA A 16 0.95 2.05 -8.16
C ALA A 16 -0.27 1.33 -8.74
N LEU A 17 -0.05 0.42 -9.69
CA LEU A 17 -1.12 -0.40 -10.26
C LEU A 17 -1.87 -1.18 -9.18
N PHE A 18 -1.14 -1.88 -8.30
CA PHE A 18 -1.77 -2.64 -7.21
C PHE A 18 -2.42 -1.74 -6.16
N GLY A 19 -1.86 -0.57 -5.87
CA GLY A 19 -2.45 0.40 -4.94
C GLY A 19 -3.78 0.96 -5.46
N VAL A 20 -3.86 1.31 -6.74
CA VAL A 20 -5.12 1.74 -7.37
C VAL A 20 -6.16 0.61 -7.29
N LEU A 21 -5.79 -0.61 -7.67
CA LEU A 21 -6.67 -1.77 -7.60
C LEU A 21 -7.09 -2.13 -6.16
N ALA A 22 -6.24 -1.86 -5.17
CA ALA A 22 -6.56 -2.14 -3.78
C ALA A 22 -7.76 -1.34 -3.27
N ASN A 23 -8.09 -0.19 -3.87
CA ASN A 23 -9.25 0.63 -3.48
C ASN A 23 -10.60 -0.06 -3.77
N PHE A 24 -10.65 -1.08 -4.64
CA PHE A 24 -11.86 -1.87 -4.83
C PHE A 24 -12.23 -2.68 -3.58
N VAL A 25 -11.26 -3.04 -2.73
CA VAL A 25 -11.50 -3.81 -1.50
C VAL A 25 -12.32 -3.01 -0.47
N PRO A 26 -11.91 -1.80 -0.04
CA PRO A 26 -12.72 -1.01 0.88
C PRO A 26 -14.05 -0.57 0.27
N LEU A 27 -14.11 -0.37 -1.05
CA LEU A 27 -15.38 -0.11 -1.74
C LEU A 27 -16.38 -1.27 -1.56
N VAL A 28 -15.94 -2.50 -1.82
CA VAL A 28 -16.77 -3.70 -1.62
C VAL A 28 -17.08 -3.90 -0.14
N GLY A 29 -16.10 -3.71 0.74
CA GLY A 29 -16.28 -3.83 2.20
C GLY A 29 -17.36 -2.89 2.73
N MET A 30 -17.35 -1.63 2.29
CA MET A 30 -18.37 -0.64 2.65
C MET A 30 -19.79 -1.10 2.25
N CYS A 31 -19.95 -1.75 1.09
CA CYS A 31 -21.25 -2.24 0.64
C CYS A 31 -21.79 -3.42 1.47
N VAL A 32 -20.91 -4.18 2.14
CA VAL A 32 -21.27 -5.35 2.95
C VAL A 32 -21.60 -4.96 4.39
N VAL A 33 -20.93 -3.94 4.93
CA VAL A 33 -21.24 -3.38 6.25
C VAL A 33 -22.55 -2.60 6.15
N THR A 34 -23.52 -2.85 7.03
CA THR A 34 -24.85 -2.20 6.97
C THR A 34 -24.95 -1.00 7.90
N GLU A 35 -24.29 -1.06 9.05
CA GLU A 35 -24.32 -0.04 10.09
C GLU A 35 -23.47 1.17 9.73
N HIS A 36 -24.00 2.37 9.98
CA HIS A 36 -23.34 3.63 9.64
C HIS A 36 -21.98 3.77 10.32
N HIS A 37 -21.96 3.61 11.64
CA HIS A 37 -20.78 3.80 12.46
C HIS A 37 -19.65 2.81 12.11
N ASP A 38 -20.02 1.57 11.77
CA ASP A 38 -19.05 0.54 11.39
C ASP A 38 -18.43 0.85 10.01
N ARG A 39 -19.21 1.39 9.06
CA ARG A 39 -18.69 1.82 7.75
C ARG A 39 -17.65 2.92 7.93
N GLU A 40 -17.98 3.96 8.70
CA GLU A 40 -17.07 5.06 8.98
C GLU A 40 -15.79 4.57 9.64
N THR A 41 -15.93 3.77 10.71
CA THR A 41 -14.79 3.23 11.45
C THR A 41 -13.91 2.37 10.54
N PHE A 42 -14.50 1.50 9.73
CA PHE A 42 -13.77 0.67 8.78
C PHE A 42 -12.99 1.53 7.77
N LEU A 43 -13.62 2.52 7.14
CA LEU A 43 -13.00 3.38 6.13
C LEU A 43 -11.91 4.28 6.75
N ALA A 44 -12.13 4.80 7.95
CA ALA A 44 -11.16 5.57 8.70
C ALA A 44 -9.92 4.73 9.07
N VAL A 45 -10.11 3.51 9.56
CA VAL A 45 -9.02 2.61 9.93
C VAL A 45 -8.22 2.19 8.69
N VAL A 46 -8.89 1.79 7.61
CA VAL A 46 -8.22 1.35 6.37
C VAL A 46 -7.42 2.51 5.75
N SER A 47 -8.01 3.71 5.69
CA SER A 47 -7.31 4.89 5.17
C SER A 47 -6.13 5.29 6.06
N GLY A 48 -6.31 5.34 7.38
CA GLY A 48 -5.25 5.64 8.35
C GLY A 48 -4.09 4.65 8.28
N LEU A 49 -4.39 3.34 8.23
CA LEU A 49 -3.38 2.29 8.05
C LEU A 49 -2.65 2.43 6.71
N GLY A 50 -3.39 2.67 5.62
CA GLY A 50 -2.81 2.89 4.29
C GLY A 50 -1.80 4.04 4.30
N LEU A 51 -2.15 5.16 4.94
CA LEU A 51 -1.28 6.33 5.06
C LEU A 51 -0.05 6.06 5.93
N ILE A 52 -0.25 5.58 7.16
CA ILE A 52 0.82 5.40 8.15
C ILE A 52 1.75 4.26 7.73
N ALA A 53 1.21 3.07 7.49
CA ALA A 53 2.02 1.92 7.11
C ALA A 53 2.62 2.10 5.71
N GLY A 54 1.85 2.68 4.77
CA GLY A 54 2.35 2.99 3.43
C GLY A 54 3.51 3.97 3.44
N GLY A 55 3.35 5.09 4.15
CA GLY A 55 4.40 6.10 4.31
C GLY A 55 5.65 5.54 4.98
N PHE A 56 5.48 4.83 6.11
CA PHE A 56 6.59 4.23 6.85
C PHE A 56 7.37 3.21 6.01
N LEU A 57 6.67 2.28 5.34
CA LEU A 57 7.30 1.27 4.48
C LEU A 57 7.99 1.89 3.27
N LEU A 58 7.41 2.95 2.69
CA LEU A 58 8.03 3.65 1.57
C LEU A 58 9.34 4.31 1.99
N LEU A 59 9.36 5.03 3.12
CA LEU A 59 10.54 5.70 3.65
C LEU A 59 11.67 4.72 3.96
N ILE A 60 11.35 3.63 4.67
CA ILE A 60 12.32 2.56 4.96
C ILE A 60 12.81 1.91 3.67
N GLY A 61 11.91 1.62 2.74
CA GLY A 61 12.26 1.01 1.46
C GLY A 61 13.21 1.89 0.64
N LEU A 62 12.96 3.21 0.60
CA LEU A 62 13.83 4.17 -0.09
C LEU A 62 15.18 4.34 0.61
N PHE A 63 15.20 4.34 1.94
CA PHE A 63 16.44 4.36 2.72
C PHE A 63 17.31 3.12 2.45
N PHE A 64 16.72 1.92 2.44
CA PHE A 64 17.45 0.71 2.07
C PHE A 64 17.87 0.74 0.61
N TRP A 65 17.03 1.27 -0.29
CA TRP A 65 17.37 1.39 -1.71
C TRP A 65 18.59 2.29 -1.93
N SER A 66 18.68 3.43 -1.22
CA SER A 66 19.84 4.32 -1.32
C SER A 66 21.09 3.69 -0.71
N ALA A 67 20.97 2.98 0.42
CA ALA A 67 22.07 2.27 1.07
C ALA A 67 22.63 1.11 0.22
N CYS A 68 21.81 0.45 -0.62
CA CYS A 68 22.24 -0.66 -1.46
C CYS A 68 23.03 -0.25 -2.73
N GLY A 69 23.28 1.04 -2.96
CA GLY A 69 24.23 1.49 -3.99
C GLY A 69 23.93 0.99 -5.41
N SER A 70 22.65 0.74 -5.73
CA SER A 70 22.12 0.16 -6.99
C SER A 70 22.21 -1.36 -7.16
N ASP A 71 22.71 -2.13 -6.18
CA ASP A 71 22.52 -3.59 -6.14
C ASP A 71 21.15 -3.90 -5.52
N VAL A 72 20.10 -3.86 -6.35
CA VAL A 72 18.73 -4.19 -5.94
C VAL A 72 18.29 -5.45 -6.64
N ARG A 73 18.07 -6.50 -5.85
CA ARG A 73 17.81 -7.87 -6.31
C ARG A 73 16.33 -8.20 -6.27
N ARG A 74 15.92 -9.21 -7.03
CA ARG A 74 14.52 -9.68 -7.03
C ARG A 74 14.31 -10.60 -5.83
N TRP A 75 13.06 -10.66 -5.37
CA TRP A 75 12.64 -11.65 -4.36
C TRP A 75 12.96 -13.11 -4.77
N ARG A 76 12.98 -13.40 -6.07
CA ARG A 76 13.33 -14.74 -6.59
C ARG A 76 14.79 -15.12 -6.31
N ASP A 77 15.65 -14.13 -6.11
CA ASP A 77 17.09 -14.30 -5.89
C ASP A 77 17.41 -14.44 -4.39
N LEU A 78 16.40 -14.64 -3.53
CA LEU A 78 16.59 -14.78 -2.08
C LEU A 78 17.52 -15.94 -1.72
N ARG A 79 17.56 -17.00 -2.53
CA ARG A 79 18.44 -18.15 -2.33
C ARG A 79 19.91 -17.88 -2.70
N THR A 80 20.21 -16.76 -3.36
CA THR A 80 21.59 -16.39 -3.72
C THR A 80 22.20 -15.42 -2.71
N ILE A 81 21.49 -15.12 -1.63
CA ILE A 81 21.97 -14.28 -0.52
C ILE A 81 22.85 -15.13 0.39
N THR A 82 24.05 -14.63 0.65
CA THR A 82 25.02 -15.28 1.55
C THR A 82 25.31 -14.45 2.80
N GLY A 83 24.97 -13.15 2.81
CA GLY A 83 25.18 -12.24 3.95
C GLY A 83 23.93 -11.48 4.41
N GLN A 84 23.92 -11.04 5.67
CA GLN A 84 22.81 -10.26 6.25
C GLN A 84 22.59 -8.91 5.54
N THR A 85 23.66 -8.24 5.13
CA THR A 85 23.60 -6.96 4.39
C THR A 85 23.03 -7.12 2.99
N GLU A 86 23.19 -8.29 2.36
CA GLU A 86 22.58 -8.60 1.08
C GLU A 86 21.06 -8.79 1.18
N GLY A 87 20.51 -9.09 2.37
CA GLY A 87 19.07 -9.13 2.62
C GLY A 87 18.37 -7.80 2.31
N LEU A 88 19.04 -6.68 2.57
CA LEU A 88 18.52 -5.33 2.31
C LEU A 88 18.26 -5.09 0.81
N THR A 89 19.01 -5.75 -0.07
CA THR A 89 18.87 -5.63 -1.54
C THR A 89 17.55 -6.18 -2.05
N ILE A 90 16.90 -7.08 -1.30
CA ILE A 90 15.58 -7.65 -1.59
C ILE A 90 14.48 -6.96 -0.78
N MET A 91 14.76 -6.58 0.46
CA MET A 91 13.79 -5.87 1.30
C MET A 91 13.46 -4.49 0.75
N ALA A 92 14.45 -3.74 0.25
CA ALA A 92 14.25 -2.41 -0.33
C ALA A 92 13.11 -2.36 -1.38
N PRO A 93 13.11 -3.16 -2.46
CA PRO A 93 12.06 -3.13 -3.46
C PRO A 93 10.71 -3.68 -2.95
N ALA A 94 10.71 -4.57 -1.96
CA ALA A 94 9.49 -5.06 -1.34
C ALA A 94 8.81 -3.96 -0.50
N CYS A 95 9.58 -3.30 0.37
CA CYS A 95 9.13 -2.18 1.18
C CYS A 95 8.66 -1.00 0.33
N VAL A 96 9.41 -0.62 -0.72
CA VAL A 96 8.97 0.44 -1.66
C VAL A 96 7.64 0.08 -2.30
N ARG A 97 7.49 -1.16 -2.79
CA ARG A 97 6.23 -1.58 -3.43
C ARG A 97 5.06 -1.56 -2.45
N ALA A 98 5.22 -2.14 -1.27
CA ALA A 98 4.19 -2.15 -0.24
C ALA A 98 3.83 -0.74 0.23
N GLY A 99 4.84 0.13 0.36
CA GLY A 99 4.65 1.53 0.71
C GLY A 99 3.82 2.30 -0.32
N VAL A 100 4.13 2.16 -1.61
CA VAL A 100 3.32 2.77 -2.69
C VAL A 100 1.90 2.23 -2.70
N VAL A 101 1.72 0.92 -2.51
CA VAL A 101 0.38 0.32 -2.43
C VAL A 101 -0.42 0.96 -1.29
N GLY A 102 0.16 1.05 -0.09
CA GLY A 102 -0.51 1.68 1.06
C GLY A 102 -0.85 3.15 0.83
N LEU A 103 0.07 3.93 0.26
CA LEU A 103 -0.16 5.35 -0.01
C LEU A 103 -1.25 5.60 -1.05
N LEU A 104 -1.36 4.74 -2.08
CA LEU A 104 -2.45 4.84 -3.05
C LEU A 104 -3.75 4.17 -2.59
N LEU A 105 -3.69 3.33 -1.57
CA LEU A 105 -4.87 2.84 -0.89
C LEU A 105 -5.48 3.90 0.03
N PHE A 106 -4.72 4.85 0.58
CA PHE A 106 -5.26 5.90 1.44
C PHE A 106 -6.43 6.72 0.83
N PRO A 107 -6.30 7.31 -0.37
CA PRO A 107 -7.27 8.30 -0.85
C PRO A 107 -8.67 7.75 -1.13
N GLY A 108 -8.82 6.48 -1.54
CA GLY A 108 -10.13 5.90 -1.85
C GLY A 108 -11.02 5.75 -0.60
N PRO A 109 -10.67 4.91 0.38
CA PRO A 109 -11.36 4.80 1.66
C PRO A 109 -11.49 6.13 2.38
N TYR A 110 -10.52 7.06 2.29
CA TYR A 110 -10.68 8.40 2.85
C TYR A 110 -11.79 9.20 2.16
N GLY A 111 -11.86 9.15 0.82
CA GLY A 111 -12.96 9.78 0.07
C GLY A 111 -14.31 9.14 0.36
N LEU A 112 -14.35 7.81 0.47
CA LEU A 112 -15.56 7.07 0.85
C LEU A 112 -16.01 7.42 2.27
N TYR A 113 -15.08 7.59 3.22
CA TYR A 113 -15.37 8.00 4.58
C TYR A 113 -16.16 9.32 4.59
N HIS A 114 -15.67 10.34 3.89
CA HIS A 114 -16.35 11.63 3.80
C HIS A 114 -17.68 11.57 3.05
N LEU A 115 -17.83 10.65 2.10
CA LEU A 115 -19.11 10.41 1.45
C LEU A 115 -20.13 9.78 2.40
N VAL A 116 -19.71 8.86 3.27
CA VAL A 116 -20.55 8.22 4.28
C VAL A 116 -20.92 9.20 5.38
N ASP A 117 -19.96 9.92 5.94
CA ASP A 117 -20.15 10.94 6.99
C ASP A 117 -21.10 12.06 6.52
N GLY A 118 -21.00 12.46 5.26
CA GLY A 118 -21.92 13.43 4.65
C GLY A 118 -23.28 12.89 4.20
N ALA A 119 -23.60 11.61 4.44
CA ALA A 119 -24.83 11.00 3.94
C ALA A 119 -26.07 11.48 4.70
N ALA A 120 -27.15 11.78 3.96
CA ALA A 120 -28.42 12.13 4.57
C ALA A 120 -29.05 10.93 5.30
N PHE A 121 -29.66 11.19 6.47
CA PHE A 121 -30.47 10.22 7.20
C PHE A 121 -31.54 9.58 6.30
N GLY A 122 -31.67 8.25 6.36
CA GLY A 122 -32.60 7.48 5.53
C GLY A 122 -32.10 7.18 4.11
N SER A 123 -30.91 7.65 3.72
CA SER A 123 -30.24 7.18 2.51
C SER A 123 -29.63 5.79 2.73
N TRP A 124 -29.46 5.02 1.65
CA TRP A 124 -28.81 3.70 1.71
C TRP A 124 -27.36 3.75 2.25
N LEU A 125 -26.74 4.93 2.19
CA LEU A 125 -25.30 5.17 2.39
C LEU A 125 -25.06 5.45 3.86
N TYR A 126 -26.03 6.15 4.48
CA TYR A 126 -26.16 6.27 5.91
C TYR A 126 -26.22 4.87 6.52
N GLY A 127 -27.07 3.99 6.00
CA GLY A 127 -27.27 2.65 6.55
C GLY A 127 -28.56 2.58 7.37
N SER A 128 -28.79 1.42 7.97
CA SER A 128 -29.89 1.19 8.91
C SER A 128 -29.58 1.75 10.28
#